data_AF-X1GHQ4-F1
#
_entry.id   AF-X1GHQ4-F1
#
_cell.length_a   1.000
_cell.length_b   1.000
_cell.length_c   1.000
_cell.angle_alpha   90.00
_cell.angle_beta   90.00
_cell.angle_gamma   90.00
#
_symmetry.space_group_name_H-M   'P 1'
#
loop_
_entity.id
_entity.type
_entity.pdbx_description
1 polymer ?
#
loop_
_entity_poly.entity_id
_entity_poly.type
_entity_poly.pdbx_seq_one_letter_code
_entity_poly.pdbx_strand_id
1 'polypeptide(L)'
;DRDADLLAPISRSWKTPRFFVVEAPLLKAGRNEVLVRVSAVAEFGPGIGAVSVGSVTAAHARYEGYRFWRQDQFRFTLLIEATLGAFFLLLWFLRRSETAFGWYGVSQLLWFGYVANYIAIDVWPFKHHYDWALASAASLALFLGTFTMFVLRFCARRWPRFEKAMWSAIGLGVLLLFVLPMPFN
;
A
#
# COMPACT_ATOMS: atom_id res chain seq x y z
N ASP A 1 4.60 20.29 10.78
CA ASP A 1 4.99 20.67 9.40
C ASP A 1 3.84 20.70 8.44
N ARG A 2 3.82 21.75 7.62
CA ARG A 2 2.98 21.88 6.43
C ARG A 2 3.48 20.88 5.38
N ASP A 3 2.56 20.18 4.70
CA ASP A 3 2.94 19.32 3.58
C ASP A 3 3.58 20.16 2.46
N ALA A 4 4.70 19.69 1.92
CA ALA A 4 5.46 20.39 0.89
C ALA A 4 4.74 20.33 -0.47
N ASP A 5 4.03 19.24 -0.76
CA ASP A 5 3.50 18.95 -2.09
C ASP A 5 1.96 19.04 -2.10
N LEU A 6 1.48 20.29 -2.12
CA LEU A 6 0.06 20.63 -2.22
C LEU A 6 -0.42 20.84 -3.67
N LEU A 7 0.51 20.81 -4.63
CA LEU A 7 0.29 20.90 -6.08
C LEU A 7 0.76 19.61 -6.75
N ALA A 8 0.27 19.32 -7.96
CA ALA A 8 0.64 18.11 -8.67
C ALA A 8 2.16 18.04 -8.95
N PRO A 9 2.83 16.91 -8.66
CA PRO A 9 2.29 15.69 -8.03
C PRO A 9 2.07 15.86 -6.52
N ILE A 10 0.83 15.66 -6.06
CA ILE A 10 0.46 15.79 -4.64
C ILE A 10 1.17 14.70 -3.81
N SER A 11 1.48 14.97 -2.54
CA SER A 11 2.07 13.95 -1.65
C SER A 11 1.18 12.72 -1.49
N ARG A 12 1.79 11.55 -1.33
CA ARG A 12 1.12 10.26 -1.05
C ARG A 12 0.99 9.97 0.43
N SER A 13 1.00 11.02 1.27
CA SER A 13 0.95 10.92 2.74
C SER A 13 -0.45 10.58 3.31
N TRP A 14 -1.33 9.98 2.51
CA TRP A 14 -2.74 9.73 2.84
C TRP A 14 -2.94 8.82 4.06
N LYS A 15 -1.96 7.97 4.40
CA LYS A 15 -1.95 7.14 5.61
C LYS A 15 -1.32 7.80 6.83
N THR A 16 -0.65 8.93 6.66
CA THR A 16 0.11 9.59 7.72
C THR A 16 -0.83 10.35 8.65
N PRO A 17 -0.98 9.93 9.93
CA PRO A 17 -1.74 10.73 10.88
C PRO A 17 -1.05 12.08 11.08
N ARG A 18 -1.85 13.12 11.29
CA ARG A 18 -1.34 14.49 11.51
C ARG A 18 -1.69 14.95 12.92
N PHE A 19 -0.71 15.54 13.59
CA PHE A 19 -0.85 16.11 14.93
C PHE A 19 -0.40 17.58 14.88
N PHE A 20 -1.26 18.47 15.39
CA PHE A 20 -1.01 19.91 15.42
C PHE A 20 -1.29 20.43 16.82
N VAL A 21 -0.37 21.22 17.35
CA VAL A 21 -0.56 21.95 18.61
C VAL A 21 -0.90 23.39 18.25
N VAL A 22 -2.04 23.87 18.75
CA VAL A 22 -2.39 25.29 18.67
C VAL A 22 -1.90 25.94 19.95
N GLU A 23 -1.02 26.93 19.82
CA GLU A 23 -0.46 27.63 20.97
C GLU A 23 -1.53 28.45 21.68
N ALA A 24 -1.47 28.48 23.02
CA ALA A 24 -2.44 29.19 23.86
C ALA A 24 -2.65 30.67 23.47
N PRO A 25 -1.63 31.45 23.04
CA PRO A 25 -1.84 32.85 22.64
C PRO A 25 -2.69 33.02 21.37
N LEU A 26 -2.80 31.98 20.53
CA LEU A 26 -3.64 32.01 19.32
C LEU A 26 -5.11 31.71 19.63
N LEU A 27 -5.39 31.17 20.81
CA LEU A 27 -6.73 30.79 21.23
C LEU A 27 -7.43 31.98 21.91
N LYS A 28 -8.65 32.26 21.45
CA LYS A 28 -9.55 33.23 22.08
C LYS A 28 -10.47 32.51 23.06
N ALA A 29 -10.86 33.19 24.12
CA ALA A 29 -11.93 32.70 24.99
C ALA A 29 -13.24 32.56 24.16
N GLY A 30 -13.95 31.44 24.33
CA GLY A 30 -15.17 31.14 23.59
C GLY A 30 -14.90 30.43 22.26
N ARG A 31 -15.30 31.04 21.15
CA ARG A 31 -15.29 30.40 19.83
C ARG A 31 -13.96 30.60 19.11
N ASN A 32 -13.35 29.49 18.69
CA ASN A 32 -12.22 29.46 17.78
C ASN A 32 -12.64 28.70 16.50
N GLU A 33 -12.10 29.10 15.37
CA GLU A 33 -12.34 28.44 14.08
C GLU A 33 -11.01 27.92 13.54
N VAL A 34 -11.00 26.64 13.16
CA VAL A 34 -9.84 25.97 12.58
C VAL A 34 -10.24 25.47 11.20
N LEU A 35 -9.61 26.02 10.18
CA LEU A 35 -9.84 25.64 8.78
C LEU A 35 -8.77 24.65 8.36
N VAL A 36 -9.20 23.48 7.87
CA VAL A 36 -8.30 22.43 7.36
C VAL A 36 -8.51 22.32 5.85
N ARG A 37 -7.46 22.62 5.08
CA ARG A 37 -7.45 22.40 3.63
C ARG A 37 -6.91 21.01 3.33
N VAL A 38 -7.70 20.24 2.59
CA VAL A 38 -7.29 18.94 2.05
C VAL A 38 -7.14 19.08 0.54
N SER A 39 -5.95 18.81 0.03
CA SER A 39 -5.68 18.70 -1.41
C SER A 39 -5.51 17.22 -1.74
N ALA A 40 -6.31 16.70 -2.65
CA ALA A 40 -6.18 15.34 -3.16
C ALA A 40 -6.81 15.23 -4.55
N VAL A 41 -6.43 14.18 -5.26
CA VAL A 41 -6.95 13.83 -6.59
C VAL A 41 -8.37 13.27 -6.40
N ALA A 42 -9.36 13.86 -7.06
CA ALA A 42 -10.79 13.63 -6.79
C ALA A 42 -11.20 12.15 -6.99
N GLU A 43 -10.54 11.50 -7.93
CA GLU A 43 -10.73 10.13 -8.38
C GLU A 43 -10.35 9.10 -7.29
N PHE A 44 -9.49 9.48 -6.35
CA PHE A 44 -9.07 8.62 -5.24
C PHE A 44 -9.91 8.78 -3.98
N GLY A 45 -11.04 9.49 -4.04
CA GLY A 45 -11.93 9.69 -2.90
C GLY A 45 -11.29 10.54 -1.81
N PRO A 46 -11.03 11.83 -2.07
CA PRO A 46 -10.36 12.72 -1.14
C PRO A 46 -11.19 12.86 0.14
N GLY A 47 -10.53 12.78 1.30
CA GLY A 47 -11.20 12.92 2.58
C GLY A 47 -10.24 13.07 3.75
N ILE A 48 -10.77 13.58 4.86
CA ILE A 48 -10.10 13.56 6.15
C ILE A 48 -10.75 12.50 7.02
N GLY A 49 -9.93 11.72 7.72
CA GLY A 49 -10.42 10.78 8.73
C GLY A 49 -11.01 11.52 9.95
N ALA A 50 -11.29 10.77 11.02
CA ALA A 50 -11.80 11.36 12.25
C ALA A 50 -10.86 12.46 12.78
N VAL A 51 -11.42 13.66 13.00
CA VAL A 51 -10.72 14.78 13.63
C VAL A 51 -11.09 14.80 15.11
N SER A 52 -10.09 14.87 15.99
CA SER A 52 -10.30 14.98 17.42
C SER A 52 -9.51 16.15 17.99
N VAL A 53 -10.14 16.91 18.90
CA VAL A 53 -9.54 18.05 19.60
C VAL A 53 -9.51 17.71 21.09
N GLY A 54 -8.43 18.04 21.78
CA GLY A 54 -8.27 17.76 23.20
C GLY A 54 -6.97 18.34 23.76
N SER A 55 -6.66 17.99 25.02
CA SER A 55 -5.38 18.35 25.61
C SER A 55 -4.22 17.75 24.81
N VAL A 56 -3.06 18.42 24.83
CA VAL A 56 -1.84 17.98 24.13
C VAL A 56 -1.52 16.52 24.49
N THR A 57 -1.56 16.16 25.77
CA THR A 57 -1.26 14.79 26.24
C THR A 57 -2.24 13.76 25.68
N ALA A 58 -3.54 14.03 25.73
CA ALA A 58 -4.56 13.08 25.25
C ALA A 58 -4.54 12.94 23.73
N ALA A 59 -4.34 14.04 23.01
CA ALA A 59 -4.23 14.05 21.56
C ALA A 59 -2.94 13.35 21.09
N HIS A 60 -1.82 13.56 21.79
CA HIS A 60 -0.55 12.89 21.49
C HIS A 60 -0.61 11.38 21.70
N ALA A 61 -1.23 10.91 22.79
CA ALA A 61 -1.42 9.48 23.03
C ALA A 61 -2.25 8.80 21.92
N ARG A 62 -3.30 9.46 21.44
CA ARG A 62 -4.09 8.99 20.28
C ARG A 62 -3.27 8.98 18.99
N TYR A 63 -2.50 10.05 18.75
CA TYR A 63 -1.64 10.16 17.58
C TYR A 63 -0.62 9.01 17.52
N GLU A 64 0.06 8.70 18.63
CA GLU A 64 1.02 7.60 18.69
C GLU A 64 0.34 6.25 18.45
N GLY A 65 -0.86 6.03 19.00
CA GLY A 65 -1.66 4.85 18.69
C GLY A 65 -1.98 4.73 17.20
N TYR A 66 -2.44 5.81 16.56
CA TYR A 66 -2.72 5.79 15.12
C TYR A 66 -1.47 5.60 14.28
N ARG A 67 -0.36 6.21 14.66
CA ARG A 67 0.94 6.07 13.98
C ARG A 67 1.40 4.62 14.02
N PHE A 68 1.36 3.98 15.19
CA PHE A 68 1.75 2.59 15.35
C PHE A 68 0.94 1.65 14.43
N TRP A 69 -0.39 1.73 14.50
CA TRP A 69 -1.27 0.84 13.73
C TRP A 69 -1.28 1.14 12.22
N ARG A 70 -1.14 2.41 11.81
CA ARG A 70 -1.26 2.79 10.39
C ARG A 70 0.06 2.80 9.64
N GLN A 71 1.18 3.03 10.32
CA GLN A 71 2.50 3.14 9.67
C GLN A 71 3.44 2.02 10.10
N ASP A 72 3.66 1.86 11.41
CA ASP A 72 4.72 0.97 11.89
C ASP A 72 4.38 -0.50 11.65
N GLN A 73 3.10 -0.88 11.78
CA GLN A 73 2.63 -2.23 11.43
C GLN A 73 3.07 -2.65 10.01
N PHE A 74 2.86 -1.79 9.00
CA PHE A 74 3.21 -2.12 7.61
C PHE A 74 4.72 -2.26 7.42
N ARG A 75 5.53 -1.48 8.14
CA ARG A 75 7.00 -1.59 8.10
C ARG A 75 7.48 -2.92 8.68
N PHE A 76 6.92 -3.35 9.81
CA PHE A 76 7.25 -4.64 10.41
C PHE A 76 6.81 -5.81 9.53
N THR A 77 5.59 -5.77 9.00
CA THR A 77 5.08 -6.78 8.06
C THR A 77 6.01 -6.90 6.84
N LEU A 78 6.38 -5.77 6.24
CA LEU A 78 7.28 -5.73 5.08
C LEU A 78 8.65 -6.36 5.38
N LEU A 79 9.23 -6.08 6.54
CA LEU A 79 10.53 -6.63 6.93
C LEU A 79 10.50 -8.16 7.10
N ILE A 80 9.44 -8.65 7.75
CA ILE A 80 9.22 -10.09 7.98
C ILE A 80 9.03 -10.80 6.64
N GLU A 81 8.15 -10.27 5.79
CA GLU A 81 7.83 -10.85 4.48
C GLU A 81 9.02 -10.79 3.52
N ALA A 82 9.80 -9.71 3.53
CA ALA A 82 11.02 -9.62 2.73
C ALA A 82 12.04 -10.67 3.16
N THR A 83 12.21 -10.88 4.47
CA THR A 83 13.14 -11.87 5.02
C THR A 83 12.71 -13.30 4.68
N LEU A 84 11.42 -13.62 4.88
CA LEU A 84 10.87 -14.93 4.52
C LEU A 84 10.91 -15.15 3.01
N GLY A 85 10.51 -14.16 2.22
CA GLY A 85 10.56 -14.22 0.76
C GLY A 85 11.97 -14.49 0.25
N ALA A 86 12.97 -13.74 0.73
CA ALA A 86 14.37 -13.95 0.37
C ALA A 86 14.85 -15.35 0.79
N PHE A 87 14.53 -15.80 2.01
CA PHE A 87 14.89 -17.12 2.49
C PHE A 87 14.32 -18.24 1.61
N PHE A 88 13.03 -18.20 1.28
CA PHE A 88 12.41 -19.23 0.45
C PHE A 88 12.84 -19.16 -1.02
N LEU A 89 13.12 -17.96 -1.57
CA LEU A 89 13.74 -17.82 -2.89
C LEU A 89 15.13 -18.47 -2.91
N LEU A 90 15.97 -18.21 -1.90
CA LEU A 90 17.28 -18.82 -1.78
C LEU A 90 17.19 -20.34 -1.67
N LEU A 91 16.28 -20.86 -0.84
CA LEU A 91 16.02 -22.30 -0.75
C LEU A 91 15.61 -22.89 -2.11
N TRP A 92 14.75 -22.20 -2.85
CA TRP A 92 14.37 -22.64 -4.19
C TRP A 92 15.54 -22.60 -5.18
N PHE A 93 16.39 -21.58 -5.13
CA PHE A 93 17.60 -21.51 -5.97
C PHE A 93 18.54 -22.69 -5.72
N LEU A 94 18.69 -23.10 -4.45
CA LEU A 94 19.50 -24.24 -4.04
C LEU A 94 18.82 -25.59 -4.33
N ARG A 95 17.48 -25.65 -4.28
CA ARG A 95 16.67 -26.86 -4.50
C ARG A 95 15.54 -26.58 -5.47
N ARG A 96 15.89 -26.50 -6.76
CA ARG A 96 14.93 -26.20 -7.84
C ARG A 96 13.77 -27.19 -7.95
N SER A 97 13.91 -28.40 -7.38
CA SER A 97 12.84 -29.40 -7.27
C SER A 97 11.66 -28.92 -6.42
N GLU A 98 11.92 -28.11 -5.39
CA GLU A 98 10.93 -27.61 -4.43
C GLU A 98 10.21 -26.38 -4.98
N THR A 99 9.42 -26.57 -6.04
CA THR A 99 8.73 -25.48 -6.75
C THR A 99 7.78 -24.66 -5.86
N ALA A 100 7.29 -25.22 -4.75
CA ALA A 100 6.47 -24.50 -3.79
C ALA A 100 7.21 -23.30 -3.17
N PHE A 101 8.49 -23.47 -2.81
CA PHE A 101 9.31 -22.39 -2.25
C PHE A 101 9.54 -21.26 -3.24
N GLY A 102 9.70 -21.59 -4.53
CA GLY A 102 9.81 -20.60 -5.60
C GLY A 102 8.55 -19.75 -5.73
N TRP A 103 7.37 -20.40 -5.77
CA TRP A 103 6.09 -19.67 -5.83
C TRP A 103 5.83 -18.82 -4.60
N TYR A 104 6.15 -19.32 -3.41
CA TYR A 104 6.05 -18.53 -2.18
C TYR A 104 6.95 -17.29 -2.26
N GLY A 105 8.22 -17.48 -2.60
CA GLY A 105 9.18 -16.40 -2.73
C GLY A 105 8.76 -15.30 -3.71
N VAL A 106 8.28 -15.69 -4.90
CA VAL A 106 7.76 -14.73 -5.90
C VAL A 106 6.50 -14.04 -5.38
N SER A 107 5.61 -14.75 -4.68
CA SER A 107 4.42 -14.13 -4.08
C SER A 107 4.81 -13.03 -3.07
N GLN A 108 5.83 -13.26 -2.24
CA GLN A 108 6.30 -12.26 -1.28
C GLN A 108 6.86 -11.01 -1.97
N LEU A 109 7.57 -11.16 -3.10
CA LEU A 109 8.05 -10.00 -3.88
C LEU A 109 6.91 -9.17 -4.47
N LEU A 110 5.87 -9.84 -4.97
CA LEU A 110 4.69 -9.17 -5.54
C LEU A 110 3.88 -8.46 -4.46
N TRP A 111 3.73 -9.09 -3.30
CA TRP A 111 3.11 -8.50 -2.14
C TRP A 111 3.90 -7.29 -1.62
N PHE A 112 5.23 -7.36 -1.58
CA PHE A 112 6.08 -6.21 -1.27
C PHE A 112 5.80 -5.03 -2.21
N GLY A 113 5.69 -5.29 -3.52
CA GLY A 113 5.34 -4.26 -4.51
C GLY A 113 3.98 -3.62 -4.24
N TYR A 114 2.99 -4.40 -3.81
CA TYR A 114 1.69 -3.88 -3.40
C TYR A 114 1.76 -3.08 -2.08
N VAL A 115 2.49 -3.55 -1.07
CA VAL A 115 2.61 -2.87 0.22
C VAL A 115 3.41 -1.57 0.11
N ALA A 116 4.34 -1.46 -0.84
CA ALA A 116 5.07 -0.21 -1.11
C ALA A 116 4.15 0.98 -1.34
N ASN A 117 2.95 0.76 -1.91
CA ASN A 117 1.90 1.78 -2.07
C ASN A 117 1.46 2.45 -0.75
N TYR A 118 1.59 1.75 0.37
CA TYR A 118 1.20 2.24 1.69
C TYR A 118 2.30 3.00 2.42
N ILE A 119 3.54 2.88 1.95
CA ILE A 119 4.73 3.48 2.57
C ILE A 119 5.24 4.64 1.72
N ALA A 120 5.10 4.56 0.39
CA ALA A 120 5.52 5.61 -0.53
C ALA A 120 4.84 6.94 -0.21
N ILE A 121 5.67 7.99 -0.07
CA ILE A 121 5.23 9.36 0.24
C ILE A 121 5.25 10.23 -1.01
N ASP A 122 5.97 9.80 -2.05
CA ASP A 122 6.11 10.45 -3.34
C ASP A 122 5.64 9.53 -4.50
N VAL A 123 5.60 10.09 -5.71
CA VAL A 123 5.24 9.34 -6.92
C VAL A 123 6.42 8.57 -7.52
N TRP A 124 7.65 8.72 -7.01
CA TRP A 124 8.80 7.96 -7.47
C TRP A 124 8.59 6.45 -7.24
N PRO A 125 8.98 5.53 -8.15
CA PRO A 125 9.72 5.74 -9.39
C PRO A 125 8.87 6.15 -10.61
N PHE A 126 7.55 6.30 -10.43
CA PHE A 126 6.64 6.73 -11.47
C PHE A 126 6.51 8.26 -11.53
N LYS A 127 5.75 8.75 -12.52
CA LYS A 127 5.48 10.19 -12.69
C LYS A 127 4.06 10.57 -12.29
N HIS A 128 3.13 9.60 -12.32
CA HIS A 128 1.72 9.83 -12.02
C HIS A 128 1.21 8.90 -10.93
N HIS A 129 0.23 9.39 -10.14
CA HIS A 129 -0.47 8.59 -9.12
C HIS A 129 -1.22 7.39 -9.74
N TYR A 130 -1.64 7.53 -11.00
CA TYR A 130 -2.30 6.47 -11.76
C TYR A 130 -1.37 5.29 -12.02
N ASP A 131 -0.14 5.53 -12.47
CA ASP A 131 0.85 4.48 -12.72
C ASP A 131 1.09 3.65 -11.45
N TRP A 132 1.16 4.33 -10.31
CA TRP A 132 1.27 3.70 -9.00
C TRP A 132 0.07 2.83 -8.64
N ALA A 133 -1.16 3.31 -8.90
CA ALA A 133 -2.38 2.56 -8.64
C ALA A 133 -2.46 1.31 -9.54
N LEU A 134 -2.12 1.43 -10.82
CA LEU A 134 -2.06 0.33 -11.77
C LEU A 134 -1.00 -0.71 -11.38
N ALA A 135 0.21 -0.28 -11.05
CA ALA A 135 1.28 -1.15 -10.59
C ALA A 135 0.87 -1.90 -9.31
N SER A 136 0.25 -1.21 -8.35
CA SER A 136 -0.21 -1.82 -7.11
C SER A 136 -1.31 -2.87 -7.36
N ALA A 137 -2.28 -2.56 -8.21
CA ALA A 137 -3.35 -3.48 -8.59
C ALA A 137 -2.80 -4.73 -9.33
N ALA A 138 -1.87 -4.52 -10.26
CA ALA A 138 -1.20 -5.61 -10.97
C ALA A 138 -0.38 -6.50 -10.02
N SER A 139 0.40 -5.89 -9.12
CA SER A 139 1.13 -6.59 -8.06
C SER A 139 0.21 -7.45 -7.19
N LEU A 140 -0.95 -6.92 -6.77
CA LEU A 140 -1.92 -7.67 -5.98
C LEU A 140 -2.52 -8.85 -6.76
N ALA A 141 -2.91 -8.65 -8.03
CA ALA A 141 -3.48 -9.70 -8.86
C ALA A 141 -2.47 -10.84 -9.11
N LEU A 142 -1.22 -10.49 -9.42
CA LEU A 142 -0.14 -11.45 -9.60
C LEU A 142 0.21 -12.15 -8.27
N PHE A 143 0.18 -11.44 -7.15
CA PHE A 143 0.35 -12.04 -5.82
C PHE A 143 -0.68 -13.15 -5.58
N LEU A 144 -1.97 -12.88 -5.83
CA LEU A 144 -3.01 -13.89 -5.65
C LEU A 144 -2.78 -15.13 -6.54
N GLY A 145 -2.38 -14.93 -7.80
CA GLY A 145 -2.05 -16.03 -8.70
C GLY A 145 -0.87 -16.86 -8.21
N THR A 146 0.25 -16.21 -7.86
CA THR A 146 1.47 -16.87 -7.37
C THR A 146 1.27 -17.54 -6.02
N PHE A 147 0.50 -16.94 -5.12
CA PHE A 147 0.14 -17.54 -3.83
C PHE A 147 -0.75 -18.77 -4.02
N THR A 148 -1.70 -18.72 -4.96
CA THR A 148 -2.51 -19.89 -5.31
C THR A 148 -1.65 -21.03 -5.86
N MET A 149 -0.65 -20.72 -6.70
CA MET A 149 0.32 -21.69 -7.18
C MET A 149 1.13 -22.29 -6.02
N PHE A 150 1.56 -21.48 -5.06
CA PHE A 150 2.22 -21.94 -3.85
C PHE A 150 1.36 -22.96 -3.10
N VAL A 151 0.09 -22.64 -2.82
CA VAL A 151 -0.84 -23.53 -2.12
C VAL A 151 -1.02 -24.85 -2.86
N LEU A 152 -1.23 -24.80 -4.19
CA LEU A 152 -1.39 -26.02 -4.99
C LEU A 152 -0.13 -26.89 -4.94
N ARG A 153 1.05 -26.30 -5.11
CA ARG A 153 2.32 -27.04 -5.09
C ARG A 153 2.67 -27.55 -3.68
N PHE A 154 2.37 -26.80 -2.63
CA PHE A 154 2.53 -27.22 -1.24
C PHE A 154 1.65 -28.43 -0.91
N CYS A 155 0.41 -28.46 -1.41
CA CYS A 155 -0.48 -29.61 -1.30
C CYS A 155 -0.15 -30.76 -2.27
N ALA A 156 0.97 -30.68 -3.01
CA ALA A 156 1.35 -31.62 -4.07
C ALA A 156 0.27 -31.83 -5.16
N ARG A 157 -0.58 -30.83 -5.39
CA ARG A 157 -1.65 -30.85 -6.40
C ARG A 157 -1.27 -30.06 -7.65
N ARG A 158 -1.75 -30.53 -8.80
CA ARG A 158 -1.65 -29.82 -10.09
C ARG A 158 -2.98 -29.85 -10.80
N TRP A 159 -3.57 -28.68 -11.05
CA TRP A 159 -4.87 -28.54 -11.71
C TRP A 159 -4.72 -27.73 -13.00
N PRO A 160 -4.21 -28.33 -14.08
CA PRO A 160 -3.72 -27.59 -15.24
C PRO A 160 -4.79 -26.72 -15.93
N ARG A 161 -6.07 -27.14 -15.92
CA ARG A 161 -7.17 -26.34 -16.49
C ARG A 161 -7.45 -25.10 -15.64
N PHE A 162 -7.51 -25.27 -14.32
CA PHE A 162 -7.72 -24.17 -13.38
C PHE A 162 -6.53 -23.20 -13.40
N GLU A 163 -5.30 -23.71 -13.36
CA GLU A 163 -4.07 -22.90 -13.42
C GLU A 163 -4.06 -22.04 -14.70
N LYS A 164 -4.38 -22.64 -15.87
CA LYS A 164 -4.47 -21.90 -17.13
C LYS A 164 -5.58 -20.85 -17.10
N ALA A 165 -6.79 -21.21 -16.69
CA ALA A 165 -7.92 -20.27 -16.62
C ALA A 165 -7.61 -19.08 -15.69
N MET A 166 -7.01 -19.35 -14.54
CA MET A 166 -6.58 -18.33 -13.59
C MET A 166 -5.52 -17.39 -14.20
N TRP A 167 -4.45 -17.94 -14.80
CA TRP A 167 -3.41 -17.12 -15.41
C TRP A 167 -3.90 -16.33 -16.62
N SER A 168 -4.82 -16.89 -17.41
CA SER A 168 -5.49 -16.16 -18.49
C SER A 168 -6.34 -15.01 -17.97
N ALA A 169 -7.11 -15.24 -16.90
CA ALA A 169 -7.93 -14.20 -16.28
C ALA A 169 -7.07 -13.08 -15.65
N ILE A 170 -6.01 -13.43 -14.93
CA ILE A 170 -5.06 -12.46 -14.35
C ILE A 170 -4.35 -11.69 -15.46
N GLY A 171 -3.83 -12.38 -16.48
CA GLY A 171 -3.14 -11.76 -17.61
C GLY A 171 -4.04 -10.80 -18.38
N LEU A 172 -5.30 -11.20 -18.65
CA LEU A 172 -6.30 -10.33 -19.27
C LEU A 172 -6.62 -9.14 -18.36
N GLY A 173 -6.85 -9.36 -17.07
CA GLY A 173 -7.14 -8.28 -16.12
C GLY A 173 -6.02 -7.25 -16.04
N VAL A 174 -4.76 -7.70 -15.91
CA VAL A 174 -3.58 -6.83 -15.90
C VAL A 174 -3.45 -6.10 -17.24
N LEU A 175 -3.64 -6.78 -18.37
CA LEU A 175 -3.59 -6.13 -19.67
C LEU A 175 -4.68 -5.05 -19.81
N LEU A 176 -5.91 -5.33 -19.39
CA LEU A 176 -7.00 -4.37 -19.40
C LEU A 176 -6.72 -3.16 -18.50
N LEU A 177 -6.08 -3.37 -17.34
CA LEU A 177 -5.66 -2.25 -16.46
C LEU A 177 -4.73 -1.27 -17.17
N PHE A 178 -3.81 -1.74 -18.01
CA PHE A 178 -2.86 -0.88 -18.73
C PHE A 178 -3.37 -0.37 -20.09
N VAL A 179 -4.31 -1.08 -20.72
CA VAL A 179 -4.82 -0.75 -22.07
C VAL A 179 -6.06 0.14 -22.01
N LEU A 180 -6.94 -0.04 -21.03
CA LEU A 180 -8.13 0.79 -20.94
C LEU A 180 -7.71 2.22 -20.64
N PRO A 181 -8.05 3.19 -21.51
CA PRO A 181 -7.85 4.58 -21.19
C PRO A 181 -8.66 4.86 -19.94
N MET A 182 -7.97 5.19 -18.85
CA MET A 182 -8.63 5.77 -17.70
C MET A 182 -9.36 7.02 -18.22
N PRO A 183 -10.64 7.22 -17.87
CA PRO A 183 -11.53 8.18 -18.55
C PRO A 183 -11.11 9.65 -18.57
N PHE A 184 -9.88 9.98 -18.14
CA PHE A 184 -9.40 11.33 -17.88
C PHE A 184 -7.95 11.57 -18.38
N ASN A 185 -7.51 10.81 -19.39
CA ASN A 185 -6.30 11.13 -20.16
C ASN A 185 -6.59 12.19 -21.23
#